data_AF-A0A9C7BR83-F1
#
_entry.id   AF-A0A9C7BR83-F1
#
_cell.length_a   1.000
_cell.length_b   1.000
_cell.length_c   1.000
_cell.angle_alpha   90.00
_cell.angle_beta   90.00
_cell.angle_gamma   90.00
#
_symmetry.space_group_name_H-M   'P 1'
#
loop_
_entity.id
_entity.type
_entity.pdbx_description
1 polymer ?
#
loop_
_entity_poly.entity_id
_entity_poly.type
_entity_poly.pdbx_seq_one_letter_code
_entity_poly.pdbx_strand_id
1 'polypeptide(L)' 'MLISVSTSIIFIVVNIICVTLGKYTIQNKKNEVYSMANINLSELLASMSLGHIISSATVIGLKSLNIIQ' A
#
# COMPACT_ATOMS: atom_id res chain seq x y z
N MET A 1 -2.84 -14.71 15.07
CA MET A 1 -2.31 -13.91 13.94
C MET A 1 -1.82 -14.86 12.83
N LEU A 2 -2.68 -15.76 12.35
CA LEU A 2 -2.37 -16.60 11.20
C LEU A 2 -3.02 -15.93 10.00
N ILE A 3 -2.24 -15.12 9.31
CA ILE A 3 -2.62 -14.58 8.01
C ILE A 3 -2.50 -15.75 7.03
N SER A 4 -3.62 -16.19 6.46
CA SER A 4 -3.64 -17.13 5.34
C SER A 4 -2.74 -16.58 4.22
N VAL A 5 -2.02 -17.44 3.51
CA VAL A 5 -1.12 -17.05 2.41
C VAL A 5 -1.81 -16.09 1.43
N SER A 6 -3.11 -16.30 1.19
CA SER A 6 -3.98 -15.43 0.39
C SER A 6 -4.06 -13.99 0.89
N THR A 7 -4.19 -13.79 2.21
CA THR A 7 -4.19 -12.43 2.80
C THR A 7 -2.84 -11.76 2.71
N SER A 8 -1.74 -12.51 2.78
CA SER A 8 -0.39 -11.97 2.63
C SER A 8 -0.14 -11.42 1.21
N ILE A 9 -0.65 -12.11 0.19
CA ILE A 9 -0.58 -11.67 -1.21
C ILE A 9 -1.33 -10.35 -1.43
N ILE A 10 -2.51 -10.20 -0.83
CA ILE A 10 -3.30 -8.96 -0.90
C ILE A 10 -2.51 -7.79 -0.30
N PHE A 11 -1.87 -8.01 0.85
CA PHE A 11 -1.02 -7.01 1.51
C PHE A 11 0.17 -6.60 0.64
N ILE A 12 0.86 -7.54 -0.01
CA ILE A 12 1.98 -7.22 -0.93
C ILE A 12 1.50 -6.34 -2.09
N VAL A 13 0.39 -6.73 -2.74
CA VAL A 13 -0.10 -6.06 -3.95
C VAL A 13 -0.59 -4.64 -3.63
N VAL A 14 -1.40 -4.48 -2.57
CA VAL A 14 -1.93 -3.18 -2.15
C VAL A 14 -0.80 -2.24 -1.72
N ASN A 15 0.24 -2.76 -1.07
CA ASN A 15 1.37 -1.95 -0.64
C ASN A 15 2.22 -1.45 -1.82
N ILE A 16 2.48 -2.28 -2.84
CA ILE A 16 3.15 -1.85 -4.08
C ILE A 16 2.34 -0.75 -4.79
N ILE A 17 1.03 -0.92 -4.87
CA ILE A 17 0.11 0.08 -5.44
C ILE A 17 0.18 1.38 -4.62
N CYS A 18 0.17 1.28 -3.30
CA CYS A 18 0.22 2.46 -2.43
C CYS A 18 1.55 3.23 -2.52
N VAL A 19 2.68 2.53 -2.62
CA VAL A 19 4.00 3.17 -2.80
C VAL A 19 4.09 3.89 -4.15
N THR A 20 3.55 3.29 -5.22
CA THR A 20 3.52 3.94 -6.53
C THR A 20 2.59 5.16 -6.54
N LEU A 21 1.38 5.05 -5.99
CA LEU A 21 0.47 6.20 -5.83
C LEU A 21 1.06 7.29 -4.92
N GLY A 22 1.72 6.92 -3.82
CA GLY A 22 2.40 7.87 -2.94
C GLY A 22 3.42 8.71 -3.69
N LYS A 23 4.19 8.09 -4.59
CA LYS A 23 5.11 8.82 -5.49
C LYS A 23 4.37 9.80 -6.40
N TYR A 24 3.26 9.40 -7.04
CA TYR A 24 2.53 10.26 -7.97
C TYR A 24 1.71 11.38 -7.29
N THR A 25 1.25 11.17 -6.06
CA THR A 25 0.33 12.08 -5.36
C THR A 25 1.04 13.02 -4.38
N ILE A 26 2.10 12.56 -3.73
CA ILE A 26 2.82 13.35 -2.70
C ILE A 26 3.93 14.18 -3.34
N GLN A 27 4.53 13.75 -4.46
CA GLN A 27 5.46 14.57 -5.26
C GLN A 27 4.69 15.65 -6.04
N ASN A 28 3.99 16.53 -5.34
CA ASN A 28 3.48 17.74 -5.92
C ASN A 28 4.54 18.84 -5.82
N LYS A 29 5.64 18.71 -6.57
CA LYS A 29 6.60 19.80 -6.81
C LYS A 29 7.48 19.51 -8.03
N LYS A 30 7.03 20.07 -9.16
CA LYS A 30 7.83 20.72 -10.20
C LYS A 30 9.32 20.36 -10.17
N ASN A 31 9.78 19.61 -11.18
CA ASN A 31 11.20 19.46 -11.54
C ASN A 31 12.07 18.47 -10.73
N GLU A 32 11.64 17.25 -10.41
CA GLU A 32 12.63 16.24 -10.02
C GLU A 32 12.45 14.91 -10.73
N VAL A 33 13.57 14.47 -11.30
CA VAL A 33 13.79 13.28 -12.12
C VAL A 33 13.11 12.06 -11.49
N TYR A 34 12.54 11.20 -12.35
CA TYR A 34 11.86 9.92 -12.04
C TYR A 34 12.71 8.86 -11.30
N SER A 35 13.68 9.25 -10.47
CA SER A 35 14.52 8.32 -9.73
C SER A 35 13.78 7.73 -8.53
N MET A 36 13.84 6.41 -8.37
CA MET A 36 13.35 5.70 -7.17
C MET A 36 14.11 6.09 -5.90
N ALA A 37 15.26 6.77 -6.03
CA ALA A 37 16.13 7.16 -4.93
C ALA A 37 15.67 8.42 -4.16
N ASN A 38 14.74 9.21 -4.71
CA ASN A 38 14.25 10.45 -4.08
C ASN A 38 12.99 10.24 -3.21
N ILE A 39 12.62 9.00 -2.88
CA ILE A 39 11.50 8.75 -1.97
C ILE A 39 11.97 9.11 -0.56
N ASN A 40 11.35 10.12 0.05
CA ASN A 40 11.67 10.48 1.43
C ASN A 40 11.22 9.38 2.40
N LEU A 41 11.95 9.21 3.51
CA LEU A 41 11.57 8.24 4.54
C LEU A 41 10.13 8.44 5.04
N SER A 42 9.72 9.71 5.19
CA SER A 42 8.36 10.09 5.57
C SER A 42 7.31 9.65 4.55
N GLU A 43 7.60 9.78 3.25
CA GLU A 43 6.70 9.34 2.17
C GLU A 43 6.58 7.82 2.10
N LEU A 44 7.71 7.12 2.30
CA LEU A 44 7.70 5.67 2.37
C LEU A 44 6.88 5.19 3.57
N LEU A 45 7.05 5.81 4.75
CA LEU A 45 6.26 5.47 5.95
C LEU A 45 4.78 5.79 5.77
N ALA A 46 4.46 6.93 5.16
CA ALA A 46 3.08 7.35 4.91
C ALA A 46 2.39 6.39 3.93
N SER A 47 3.04 6.03 2.82
CA SER A 47 2.50 5.07 1.86
C SER A 47 2.39 3.65 2.44
N MET A 48 3.37 3.20 3.23
CA MET A 48 3.28 1.89 3.92
C MET A 48 2.12 1.83 4.92
N SER A 49 1.97 2.86 5.76
CA SER A 49 0.88 2.90 6.76
C SER A 49 -0.51 2.98 6.09
N LEU A 50 -0.65 3.78 5.04
CA LEU A 50 -1.87 3.82 4.22
C LEU A 50 -2.15 2.47 3.55
N GLY A 51 -1.11 1.81 3.00
CA GLY A 51 -1.21 0.49 2.39
C GLY A 51 -1.71 -0.56 3.38
N HIS A 52 -1.24 -0.53 4.63
CA HIS A 52 -1.74 -1.38 5.71
C HIS A 52 -3.21 -1.12 6.06
N ILE A 53 -3.62 0.16 6.16
CA ILE A 53 -5.02 0.53 6.44
C ILE A 53 -5.94 -0.02 5.33
N ILE A 54 -5.61 0.25 4.06
CA ILE A 54 -6.39 -0.23 2.91
C ILE A 54 -6.41 -1.76 2.88
N SER A 55 -5.27 -2.42 3.06
CA SER A 55 -5.19 -3.89 3.06
C SER A 55 -6.06 -4.50 4.15
N SER A 56 -6.06 -3.92 5.36
CA SER A 56 -6.91 -4.39 6.46
C SER A 56 -8.40 -4.21 6.17
N ALA A 57 -8.80 -3.06 5.60
CA ALA A 57 -10.17 -2.80 5.18
C ALA A 57 -10.62 -3.79 4.09
N THR A 58 -9.73 -4.09 3.14
CA THR A 58 -10.00 -5.04 2.05
C THR A 58 -10.18 -6.46 2.58
N VAL A 59 -9.32 -6.91 3.51
CA VAL A 59 -9.43 -8.23 4.13
C VAL A 59 -10.70 -8.33 4.98
N ILE A 60 -11.03 -7.32 5.79
CA ILE A 60 -12.29 -7.27 6.54
C ILE A 60 -13.49 -7.34 5.58
N GLY A 61 -13.46 -6.58 4.48
CA GLY A 61 -14.55 -6.54 3.50
C GLY A 61 -14.76 -7.88 2.80
N LEU A 62 -13.69 -8.50 2.29
CA LEU A 62 -13.78 -9.80 1.62
C LEU A 62 -14.17 -10.93 2.58
N LYS A 63 -13.77 -10.84 3.84
CA LYS A 63 -14.23 -11.75 4.89
C LYS A 63 -15.72 -11.57 5.18
N SER A 64 -16.21 -10.32 5.21
CA SER A 64 -17.64 -10.03 5.37
C SER A 64 -18.49 -10.56 4.21
N LEU A 65 -17.92 -10.67 3.01
CA LEU A 65 -18.55 -11.24 1.83
C LEU A 65 -18.39 -12.78 1.73
N ASN A 66 -17.73 -13.44 2.70
CA ASN A 66 -17.39 -14.87 2.67
C ASN A 66 -16.57 -15.31 1.43
N ILE A 67 -15.87 -14.37 0.77
CA ILE A 67 -15.04 -14.68 -0.41
C ILE A 67 -13.68 -15.25 0.01
N ILE A 68 -13.20 -14.84 1.19
CA ILE A 68 -11.93 -15.30 1.78
C ILE A 68 -12.19 -15.64 3.26
N GLN A 69 -11.60 -16.74 3.73
CA GLN A 69 -11.72 -17.24 5.10
C GLN A 69 -10.58 -16.76 6.00
#